data_AF-A0A820S509-F1
#
_entry.id   AF-A0A820S509-F1
#
_cell.length_a   1.000
_cell.length_b   1.000
_cell.length_c   1.000
_cell.angle_alpha   90.00
_cell.angle_beta   90.00
_cell.angle_gamma   90.00
#
_symmetry.space_group_name_H-M   'P 1'
#
loop_
_entity.id
_entity.type
_entity.pdbx_description
1 polymer ?
#
loop_
_entity_poly.entity_id
_entity_poly.type
_entity_poly.pdbx_seq_one_letter_code
_entity_poly.pdbx_strand_id
1 'polypeptide(L)'
;AEDVSIIIKIIGENRVPFAIKSGGHSLNPGFSSTAVIHISMQCFNNVNYNPNDGTVDVGPGLVWDDVYKQLQSYNVSVLGGRVVGVGVGGFLLGGGYGWKSSQYGLGIDNIVEYE
;
A
#
# COMPACT_ATOMS: atom_id res chain seq x y z
N ALA A 1 13.56 -2.79 -0.55
CA ALA A 1 13.57 -3.45 0.77
C ALA A 1 14.83 -3.13 1.59
N GLU A 2 16.01 -3.07 0.97
CA GLU A 2 17.28 -2.82 1.67
C GLU A 2 17.30 -1.54 2.52
N ASP A 3 16.89 -0.40 1.94
CA ASP A 3 16.82 0.87 2.66
C ASP A 3 15.91 0.78 3.89
N VAL A 4 14.75 0.13 3.76
CA VAL A 4 13.80 -0.07 4.87
C VAL A 4 14.46 -0.91 5.98
N SER A 5 15.19 -1.97 5.63
CA SER A 5 15.92 -2.79 6.60
C SER A 5 16.95 -1.97 7.38
N ILE A 6 17.74 -1.14 6.68
CA ILE A 6 18.75 -0.27 7.30
C ILE A 6 18.07 0.73 8.25
N ILE A 7 17.01 1.40 7.78
CA ILE A 7 16.26 2.38 8.58
C ILE A 7 15.69 1.73 9.85
N ILE A 8 15.06 0.57 9.74
CA ILE A 8 14.47 -0.13 10.90
C ILE A 8 15.53 -0.58 11.90
N LYS A 9 16.71 -1.01 11.45
CA LYS A 9 17.84 -1.33 12.35
C LYS A 9 18.29 -0.10 13.14
N ILE A 10 18.51 1.03 12.46
CA ILE A 10 18.90 2.29 13.11
C ILE A 10 17.84 2.74 14.12
N ILE A 11 16.56 2.66 13.75
CA ILE A 11 15.45 2.99 14.66
C ILE A 11 15.44 2.06 15.87
N GLY A 12 15.64 0.75 15.67
CA GLY A 12 15.66 -0.25 16.74
C GLY A 12 16.79 -0.02 17.74
N GLU A 13 17.99 0.31 17.25
CA GLU A 13 19.17 0.62 18.08
C GLU A 13 18.97 1.90 18.91
N ASN A 14 18.35 2.92 18.31
CA ASN A 14 18.23 4.25 18.93
C ASN A 14 16.89 4.49 19.63
N ARG A 15 15.91 3.57 19.48
CA ARG A 15 14.55 3.65 20.03
C ARG A 15 13.84 4.97 19.69
N VAL A 16 13.94 5.39 18.44
CA VAL A 16 13.41 6.68 17.97
C VAL A 16 11.97 6.52 17.44
N PRO A 17 11.03 7.41 17.77
CA PRO A 17 9.69 7.38 17.18
C PRO A 17 9.74 7.53 15.65
N PHE A 18 8.90 6.77 14.95
CA PHE A 18 8.80 6.83 13.50
C PHE A 18 7.37 6.64 13.02
N ALA A 19 7.12 7.02 11.77
CA ALA A 19 5.88 6.71 11.06
C ALA A 19 6.21 6.21 9.65
N ILE A 20 5.35 5.36 9.11
CA ILE A 20 5.42 4.88 7.72
C ILE A 20 4.28 5.54 6.93
N LYS A 21 4.60 6.02 5.73
CA LYS A 21 3.62 6.62 4.82
C LYS A 21 3.62 5.91 3.47
N SER A 22 2.49 5.30 3.18
CA SER A 22 2.02 4.95 1.83
C SER A 22 1.41 6.22 1.19
N GLY A 23 0.14 6.23 0.78
CA GLY A 23 -0.55 7.44 0.31
C GLY A 23 -0.77 8.51 1.38
N GLY A 24 -0.82 8.13 2.67
CA GLY A 24 -1.04 9.04 3.80
C GLY A 24 -2.42 9.72 3.81
N HIS A 25 -3.45 8.93 3.50
CA HIS A 25 -4.86 9.34 3.47
C HIS A 25 -5.54 9.24 4.86
N SER A 26 -4.79 8.90 5.91
CA SER A 26 -5.30 8.93 7.28
C SER A 26 -5.39 10.38 7.77
N LEU A 27 -6.53 10.77 8.32
CA LEU A 27 -6.74 12.09 8.92
C LEU A 27 -6.29 12.15 10.38
N ASN A 28 -6.01 11.00 10.99
CA ASN A 28 -5.67 10.91 12.41
C ASN A 28 -4.21 11.32 12.65
N PRO A 29 -3.95 12.28 13.55
CA PRO A 29 -2.59 12.62 13.95
C PRO A 29 -1.82 11.37 14.43
N GLY A 30 -0.60 11.19 13.93
CA GLY A 30 0.27 10.08 14.32
C GLY A 30 0.11 8.79 13.52
N PHE A 31 -0.91 8.64 12.66
CA PHE A 31 -1.17 7.38 11.93
C PHE A 31 -0.34 7.23 10.65
N SER A 32 0.02 8.35 10.03
CA SER A 32 0.96 8.41 8.89
C SER A 32 1.71 9.74 8.90
N SER A 33 2.02 10.22 10.11
CA SER A 33 2.68 11.49 10.37
C SER A 33 3.47 11.40 11.66
N THR A 34 4.62 12.07 11.69
CA THR A 34 5.49 12.16 12.86
C THR A 34 6.35 13.41 12.75
N ALA A 35 6.81 13.92 13.88
CA ALA A 35 7.77 15.03 13.93
C ALA A 35 9.24 14.55 13.80
N VAL A 36 9.46 13.23 13.78
CA VAL A 36 10.79 12.62 13.85
C VAL A 36 11.10 11.89 12.54
N ILE A 37 11.22 10.56 12.52
CA ILE A 37 11.57 9.82 11.30
C ILE A 37 10.32 9.42 10.54
N HIS A 38 10.15 9.99 9.35
CA HIS A 38 9.04 9.65 8.46
C HIS A 38 9.53 8.81 7.28
N ILE A 39 9.14 7.54 7.23
CA ILE A 39 9.54 6.58 6.19
C ILE A 39 8.52 6.65 5.05
N SER A 40 8.90 7.29 3.94
CA SER A 40 8.06 7.34 2.74
C SER A 40 8.25 6.10 1.89
N MET A 41 7.14 5.45 1.52
CA MET A 41 7.16 4.27 0.64
C MET A 41 7.03 4.65 -0.84
N GLN A 42 6.99 5.93 -1.21
CA GLN A 42 6.66 6.41 -2.56
C GLN A 42 7.50 5.83 -3.70
N CYS A 43 8.72 5.36 -3.42
CA CYS A 43 9.60 4.73 -4.41
C CYS A 43 9.21 3.29 -4.73
N PHE A 44 8.37 2.65 -3.90
CA PHE A 44 7.77 1.35 -4.17
C PHE A 44 6.49 1.56 -4.99
N ASN A 45 6.65 1.90 -6.27
CA ASN A 45 5.59 2.38 -7.14
C ASN A 45 5.32 1.49 -8.39
N ASN A 46 5.76 0.24 -8.35
CA ASN A 46 5.58 -0.70 -9.44
C ASN A 46 4.24 -1.43 -9.36
N VAL A 47 3.68 -1.78 -10.53
CA VAL A 47 2.53 -2.67 -10.68
C VAL A 47 2.89 -3.74 -11.71
N ASN A 48 3.03 -4.99 -11.26
CA ASN A 48 3.40 -6.10 -12.14
C ASN A 48 2.26 -7.11 -12.20
N TYR A 49 1.52 -7.13 -13.30
CA TYR A 49 0.41 -8.07 -13.49
C TYR A 49 0.93 -9.40 -14.05
N ASN A 50 0.55 -10.51 -13.43
CA ASN A 50 0.79 -11.86 -13.93
C ASN A 50 -0.49 -12.44 -14.56
N PRO A 51 -0.55 -12.57 -15.90
CA PRO A 51 -1.74 -13.09 -16.58
C PRO A 51 -1.94 -14.60 -16.39
N ASN A 52 -0.92 -15.35 -15.96
CA ASN A 52 -1.01 -16.82 -15.87
C ASN A 52 -1.86 -17.27 -14.68
N ASP A 53 -1.79 -16.57 -13.55
CA ASP A 53 -2.54 -16.88 -12.32
C ASP A 53 -3.51 -15.76 -11.93
N GLY A 54 -3.53 -14.64 -12.66
CA GLY A 54 -4.43 -13.52 -12.41
C GLY A 54 -4.05 -12.67 -11.21
N THR A 55 -2.80 -12.74 -10.74
CA THR A 55 -2.30 -11.96 -9.61
C THR A 55 -1.60 -10.67 -10.06
N VAL A 56 -1.40 -9.74 -9.13
CA VAL A 56 -0.66 -8.50 -9.38
C VAL A 56 0.19 -8.14 -8.16
N ASP A 57 1.46 -7.87 -8.40
CA ASP A 57 2.34 -7.27 -7.39
C ASP A 57 2.12 -5.76 -7.40
N VAL A 58 1.75 -5.20 -6.27
CA VAL A 58 1.45 -3.77 -6.13
C VAL A 58 2.36 -3.14 -5.11
N GLY A 59 3.15 -2.16 -5.54
CA GLY A 59 4.02 -1.41 -4.67
C GLY A 59 3.24 -0.67 -3.55
N PRO A 60 3.64 -0.79 -2.28
CA PRO A 60 2.93 -0.17 -1.15
C PRO A 60 3.00 1.37 -1.15
N GLY A 61 3.86 1.97 -1.97
CA GLY A 61 3.98 3.41 -2.16
C GLY A 61 2.87 4.04 -2.98
N LEU A 62 2.11 3.23 -3.72
CA LEU A 62 1.07 3.71 -4.63
C LEU A 62 -0.18 4.20 -3.90
N VAL A 63 -0.94 5.02 -4.61
CA VAL A 63 -2.37 5.22 -4.36
C VAL A 63 -3.17 4.40 -5.37
N TRP A 64 -4.40 4.03 -5.02
CA TRP A 64 -5.22 3.15 -5.85
C TRP A 64 -5.50 3.69 -7.26
N ASP A 65 -5.51 5.01 -7.44
CA ASP A 65 -5.65 5.67 -8.74
C ASP A 65 -4.56 5.23 -9.72
N ASP A 66 -3.31 5.20 -9.25
CA ASP A 66 -2.16 4.80 -10.06
C ASP A 66 -2.19 3.32 -10.38
N VAL A 67 -2.64 2.49 -9.42
CA VAL A 67 -2.81 1.05 -9.63
C VAL A 67 -3.81 0.78 -10.75
N TYR A 68 -4.99 1.39 -10.68
CA TYR A 68 -6.01 1.20 -11.71
C TYR A 68 -5.56 1.73 -13.07
N LYS A 69 -4.86 2.87 -13.10
CA LYS A 69 -4.31 3.43 -14.34
C LYS A 69 -3.29 2.50 -15.00
N GLN A 70 -2.40 1.89 -14.22
CA GLN A 70 -1.41 0.94 -14.74
C GLN A 70 -2.04 -0.38 -15.17
N LEU A 71 -3.09 -0.86 -14.47
CA LEU A 71 -3.81 -2.09 -14.84
C LEU A 71 -4.72 -1.94 -16.07
N GLN A 72 -5.06 -0.71 -16.44
CA GLN A 72 -5.96 -0.44 -17.55
C GLN A 72 -5.49 -1.04 -18.88
N SER A 73 -4.18 -1.03 -19.15
CA SER A 73 -3.60 -1.59 -20.38
C SER A 73 -3.80 -3.11 -20.51
N TYR A 74 -3.96 -3.79 -19.38
CA TYR A 74 -4.22 -5.23 -19.32
C TYR A 74 -5.71 -5.57 -19.29
N ASN A 75 -6.59 -4.56 -19.25
CA ASN A 75 -8.05 -4.70 -19.16
C ASN A 75 -8.50 -5.55 -17.93
N VAL A 76 -7.78 -5.41 -16.82
CA VAL A 76 -8.10 -6.05 -15.53
C VAL A 76 -8.27 -5.00 -14.43
N SER A 77 -8.84 -5.42 -13.31
CA SER A 77 -9.03 -4.58 -12.13
C SER A 77 -8.99 -5.45 -10.88
N VAL A 78 -8.60 -4.85 -9.76
CA VAL A 78 -8.48 -5.50 -8.46
C VAL A 78 -9.36 -4.83 -7.42
N LEU A 79 -9.59 -5.51 -6.30
CA LEU A 79 -10.30 -4.92 -5.18
C LEU A 79 -9.39 -3.93 -4.45
N GLY A 80 -9.73 -2.64 -4.54
CA GLY A 80 -8.97 -1.56 -3.92
C GLY A 80 -9.83 -0.40 -3.45
N GLY A 81 -9.17 0.73 -3.18
CA GLY A 81 -9.79 1.96 -2.71
C GLY A 81 -10.85 2.50 -3.67
N ARG A 82 -11.90 3.10 -3.09
CA ARG A 82 -13.02 3.70 -3.83
C ARG A 82 -12.86 5.18 -4.14
N VAL A 83 -12.01 5.86 -3.38
CA VAL A 83 -11.79 7.31 -3.46
C VAL A 83 -10.33 7.62 -3.75
N VAL A 84 -10.12 8.76 -4.43
CA VAL A 84 -8.83 9.22 -4.92
C VAL A 84 -7.85 9.45 -3.78
N GLY A 85 -6.59 9.09 -3.98
CA GLY A 85 -5.49 9.36 -3.06
C GLY A 85 -5.34 8.36 -1.91
N VAL A 86 -6.19 7.33 -1.83
CA VAL A 86 -6.07 6.28 -0.81
C VAL A 86 -4.83 5.43 -1.11
N GLY A 87 -3.90 5.39 -0.15
CA GLY A 87 -2.69 4.59 -0.24
C GLY A 87 -2.94 3.09 -0.19
N VAL A 88 -2.24 2.32 -1.02
CA VAL A 88 -2.34 0.86 -1.10
C VAL A 88 -2.00 0.20 0.23
N GLY A 89 -0.82 0.49 0.80
CA GLY A 89 -0.32 -0.20 1.99
C GLY A 89 -1.25 0.01 3.20
N GLY A 90 -1.66 1.25 3.47
CA GLY A 90 -2.56 1.55 4.59
C GLY A 90 -3.96 0.95 4.41
N PHE A 91 -4.49 0.92 3.18
CA PHE A 91 -5.80 0.36 2.88
C PHE A 91 -5.84 -1.16 3.10
N LEU A 92 -4.84 -1.88 2.59
CA LEU A 92 -4.78 -3.35 2.68
C LEU A 92 -4.50 -3.82 4.11
N LEU A 93 -3.60 -3.16 4.83
CA LEU A 93 -3.31 -3.48 6.24
C LEU A 93 -4.47 -3.11 7.18
N GLY A 94 -5.35 -2.20 6.75
CA GLY A 94 -6.57 -1.81 7.48
C GLY A 94 -7.81 -2.63 7.12
N GLY A 95 -7.68 -3.68 6.30
CA GLY A 95 -8.79 -4.50 5.79
C GLY A 95 -9.22 -4.08 4.39
N GLY A 96 -9.71 -2.85 4.23
CA GLY A 96 -9.96 -2.25 2.92
C GLY A 96 -11.32 -2.59 2.29
N TYR A 97 -12.24 -1.63 2.27
CA TYR A 97 -13.56 -1.79 1.66
C TYR A 97 -13.64 -1.13 0.27
N GLY A 98 -13.85 -1.95 -0.76
CA GLY A 98 -13.88 -1.58 -2.17
C GLY A 98 -15.26 -1.66 -2.81
N TRP A 99 -15.37 -1.28 -4.09
CA TRP A 99 -16.62 -1.38 -4.86
C TRP A 99 -17.12 -2.82 -5.00
N LYS A 100 -16.18 -3.77 -5.01
CA LYS A 100 -16.44 -5.19 -5.24
C LYS A 100 -16.47 -6.00 -3.93
N SER A 101 -16.50 -5.35 -2.77
CA SER A 101 -16.40 -6.07 -1.49
C SER A 101 -17.57 -7.00 -1.17
N SER A 102 -18.76 -6.72 -1.70
CA SER A 102 -19.89 -7.64 -1.58
C SER A 102 -19.73 -8.94 -2.38
N GLN A 103 -18.81 -8.97 -3.36
CA GLN A 103 -18.57 -10.13 -4.22
C GLN A 103 -17.28 -10.88 -3.86
N TYR A 104 -16.23 -10.16 -3.41
CA TYR A 104 -14.90 -10.74 -3.20
C TYR A 104 -14.32 -10.46 -1.80
N GLY A 105 -15.12 -9.94 -0.86
CA GLY A 105 -14.64 -9.64 0.50
C GLY A 105 -13.85 -8.33 0.62
N LEU A 106 -13.06 -8.19 1.67
CA LEU A 106 -12.20 -7.03 1.91
C LEU A 106 -10.92 -7.10 1.06
N GLY A 107 -10.20 -5.98 0.98
CA GLY A 107 -8.90 -5.90 0.29
C GLY A 107 -7.92 -6.94 0.81
N ILE A 108 -7.89 -7.11 2.13
CA ILE A 108 -7.07 -8.12 2.80
C ILE A 108 -7.46 -9.56 2.44
N ASP A 109 -8.74 -9.82 2.12
CA ASP A 109 -9.21 -11.16 1.74
C ASP A 109 -8.73 -11.57 0.34
N ASN A 110 -8.17 -10.62 -0.43
CA ASN A 110 -7.68 -10.82 -1.80
C ASN A 110 -6.14 -10.83 -1.87
N ILE A 111 -5.44 -10.82 -0.72
CA ILE A 111 -3.98 -10.84 -0.68
C ILE A 111 -3.46 -12.28 -0.71
N VAL A 112 -2.52 -12.51 -1.61
CA VAL A 112 -1.79 -13.79 -1.73
C VAL A 112 -0.62 -13.82 -0.75
N GLU A 113 0.21 -12.76 -0.75
CA GLU A 113 1.38 -12.63 0.13
C GLU A 113 1.82 -11.17 0.31
N TYR A 114 2.77 -10.95 1.23
CA TYR A 114 3.44 -9.67 1.48
C TYR A 114 4.96 -9.87 1.48
N GLU A 115 5.70 -8.81 1.11
CA GLU A 115 7.15 -8.68 1.26
C GLU A 115 7.51 -7.60 2.29
#